data_AF-A0A1J4V7Q0-F1
#
_entry.id   AF-A0A1J4V7Q0-F1
#
_cell.length_a   1.000
_cell.length_b   1.000
_cell.length_c   1.000
_cell.angle_alpha   90.00
_cell.angle_beta   90.00
_cell.angle_gamma   90.00
#
_symmetry.space_group_name_H-M   'P 1'
#
loop_
_entity.id
_entity.type
_entity.pdbx_description
1 polymer ?
#
loop_
_entity_poly.entity_id
_entity_poly.type
_entity_poly.pdbx_seq_one_letter_code
_entity_poly.pdbx_strand_id
1 'polypeptide(L)'
;MESFHTQYSEKVMDHFKNPRNVGEIPDADGIGNVGNPVCGDIMRLYIKVENDVIVDAKFKTFGCLPPQEEVVLNYTGWERIDRIGKGVKVLNSNGESTRVLETYRREYNGRLLNIVPFVSPFNSFSVTPGHPVLCIKRKWIKGNRISSSKCNWLRLNKNALLSTKPDYVKAVDLEIGDYLIFVINKIVTDDRFFTKPLMRLLGYYLSEGYITAKDNVVAFAFNKNERGAIAEVSSLIYKLIGKQAKERIRGSVSEVYVCSRKLAKLLSELCGRGARNKTISEKILLSPFDKQWEMVETYQIGDGDKHRRRLKDTETYRMITTSRNLAIQVQEILARRGIFASIRKIFKTNCKIDGRILKDSEQYLISYKLEKYHNFVKNGKGYFLVPIKSIGNKKYTGKVYNFQVASPLNSYLVKGFAVHNCGAAIATSSMVTEIVKGKTIEEALKVSNRAVAEALGGLPKVKMHCSVLAEEALKSAIEDYLKKKGKK
;
A
#
# COMPACT_ATOMS: atom_id res chain seq x y z
N MET A 1 21.69 27.28 5.34
CA MET A 1 22.12 26.03 4.69
C MET A 1 22.47 25.04 5.80
N GLU A 2 21.52 24.24 6.26
CA GLU A 2 21.83 23.14 7.18
C GLU A 2 22.36 21.96 6.37
N SER A 3 23.60 21.57 6.62
CA SER A 3 24.23 20.40 6.03
C SER A 3 23.51 19.13 6.51
N PHE A 4 22.79 18.48 5.61
CA PHE A 4 22.14 17.20 5.85
C PHE A 4 23.20 16.09 5.99
N HIS A 5 23.71 15.90 7.21
CA HIS A 5 24.43 14.68 7.54
C HIS A 5 23.41 13.53 7.54
N THR A 6 23.60 12.57 6.62
CA THR A 6 22.95 11.25 6.72
C THR A 6 23.17 10.72 8.14
N GLN A 7 22.11 10.42 8.89
CA GLN A 7 22.23 9.86 10.26
C GLN A 7 22.92 8.47 10.30
N TYR A 8 23.22 7.89 9.13
CA TYR A 8 23.94 6.63 8.98
C TYR A 8 25.32 6.89 8.40
N SER A 9 26.31 6.16 8.92
CA SER A 9 27.67 6.17 8.39
C SER A 9 27.73 5.58 6.98
N GLU A 10 28.85 5.82 6.29
CA GLU A 10 29.14 5.16 5.00
C GLU A 10 29.19 3.64 5.13
N LYS A 11 29.70 3.11 6.24
CA LYS A 11 29.74 1.66 6.50
C LYS A 11 28.35 1.06 6.64
N VAL A 12 27.41 1.73 7.31
CA VAL A 12 26.01 1.26 7.37
C VAL A 12 25.44 1.20 5.96
N MET A 13 25.68 2.24 5.16
CA MET A 13 25.18 2.29 3.80
C MET A 13 25.79 1.22 2.89
N ASP A 14 27.08 0.94 3.05
CA ASP A 14 27.76 -0.11 2.30
C ASP A 14 27.27 -1.51 2.69
N HIS A 15 27.19 -1.85 3.98
CA HIS A 15 26.64 -3.14 4.42
C HIS A 15 25.15 -3.31 4.11
N PHE A 16 24.41 -2.23 3.94
CA PHE A 16 23.03 -2.27 3.48
C PHE A 16 22.93 -2.48 1.95
N LYS A 17 23.75 -1.78 1.15
CA LYS A 17 23.75 -1.86 -0.32
C LYS A 17 24.40 -3.15 -0.83
N ASN A 18 25.49 -3.57 -0.19
CA ASN A 18 26.29 -4.74 -0.49
C ASN A 18 26.41 -5.63 0.75
N PRO A 19 25.30 -6.25 1.21
CA PRO A 19 25.35 -7.09 2.40
C PRO A 19 26.26 -8.30 2.17
N ARG A 20 27.21 -8.53 3.09
CA ARG A 20 28.11 -9.70 3.07
C ARG A 20 27.41 -10.92 3.64
N ASN A 21 27.82 -12.11 3.22
CA ASN A 21 27.37 -13.37 3.84
C ASN A 21 25.84 -13.57 3.87
N VAL A 22 25.12 -13.04 2.88
CA VAL A 22 23.68 -13.29 2.75
C VAL A 22 23.45 -14.71 2.25
N GLY A 23 22.65 -15.49 2.97
CA GLY A 23 22.28 -16.83 2.53
C GLY A 23 21.90 -17.77 3.65
N GLU A 24 21.93 -19.05 3.32
CA GLU A 24 21.77 -20.15 4.26
C GLU A 24 23.02 -21.01 4.21
N ILE A 25 23.33 -21.68 5.32
CA ILE A 25 24.35 -22.73 5.37
C ILE A 25 23.57 -24.05 5.46
N PRO A 26 23.62 -24.91 4.42
CA PRO A 26 23.14 -26.29 4.53
C PRO A 26 23.87 -26.98 5.70
N ASP A 27 23.14 -27.73 6.52
CA ASP A 27 23.68 -28.43 7.69
C ASP A 27 24.48 -27.53 8.65
N ALA A 28 23.94 -26.33 8.91
CA ALA A 28 24.47 -25.40 9.89
C ALA A 28 24.50 -26.03 11.29
N ASP A 29 25.62 -25.84 12.00
CA ASP A 29 25.80 -26.40 13.33
C ASP A 29 24.96 -25.63 14.37
N GLY A 30 24.71 -24.34 14.14
CA GLY A 30 23.82 -23.50 14.95
C GLY A 30 22.91 -22.60 14.12
N ILE A 31 21.64 -22.47 14.53
CA ILE A 31 20.64 -21.63 13.86
C ILE A 31 19.92 -20.74 14.88
N GLY A 32 20.09 -19.42 14.75
CA GLY A 32 19.43 -18.42 15.57
C GLY A 32 18.24 -17.78 14.85
N ASN A 33 17.10 -17.67 15.53
CA ASN A 33 15.89 -17.03 15.00
C ASN A 33 15.35 -16.02 16.01
N VAL A 34 15.48 -14.73 15.71
CA VAL A 34 15.05 -13.66 16.62
C VAL A 34 14.22 -12.64 15.86
N GLY A 35 13.19 -12.11 16.51
CA GLY A 35 12.37 -11.01 16.02
C GLY A 35 12.39 -9.85 17.02
N ASN A 36 12.45 -8.62 16.52
CA ASN A 36 12.42 -7.42 17.34
C ASN A 36 10.98 -6.84 17.38
N PRO A 37 10.32 -6.76 18.55
CA PRO A 37 8.95 -6.27 18.67
C PRO A 37 8.80 -4.75 18.48
N VAL A 38 9.89 -3.98 18.47
CA VAL A 38 9.89 -2.52 18.29
C VAL A 38 9.72 -2.14 16.82
N CYS A 39 10.43 -2.84 15.93
CA CYS A 39 10.41 -2.58 14.47
C CYS A 39 9.77 -3.70 13.66
N GLY A 40 9.50 -4.87 14.24
CA GLY A 40 8.94 -6.02 13.53
C GLY A 40 9.95 -6.77 12.65
N ASP A 41 11.25 -6.47 12.79
CA ASP A 41 12.30 -7.13 12.03
C ASP A 41 12.55 -8.53 12.55
N ILE A 42 12.79 -9.46 11.63
CA ILE A 42 13.14 -10.83 11.98
C ILE A 42 14.44 -11.19 11.27
N MET A 43 15.38 -11.68 12.05
CA MET A 43 16.68 -12.13 11.59
C MET A 43 16.81 -13.64 11.81
N ARG A 44 17.33 -14.32 10.79
CA ARG A 44 17.83 -15.68 10.92
C ARG A 44 19.33 -15.68 10.68
N LEU A 45 20.09 -16.24 11.62
CA LEU A 45 21.53 -16.38 11.54
C LEU A 45 21.91 -17.86 11.54
N TYR A 46 22.85 -18.23 10.68
CA TYR A 46 23.42 -19.56 10.55
C TYR A 46 24.91 -19.48 10.89
N ILE A 47 25.41 -20.42 11.68
CA ILE A 47 26.83 -20.58 11.96
C ILE A 47 27.29 -21.99 11.62
N LYS A 48 28.51 -22.10 11.08
CA LYS A 48 29.27 -23.35 10.90
C LYS A 48 30.49 -23.29 11.81
N VAL A 49 30.72 -24.36 12.56
CA VAL A 49 31.71 -24.40 13.63
C VAL A 49 32.64 -25.60 13.45
N GLU A 50 33.95 -25.34 13.46
CA GLU A 50 35.00 -26.37 13.45
C GLU A 50 35.99 -26.07 14.57
N ASN A 51 36.33 -27.07 15.39
CA ASN A 51 37.24 -26.91 16.53
C ASN A 51 36.87 -25.72 17.45
N ASP A 52 35.56 -25.54 17.71
CA ASP A 52 34.99 -24.42 18.47
C ASP A 52 35.28 -23.01 17.91
N VAL A 53 35.64 -22.92 16.62
CA VAL A 53 35.80 -21.68 15.84
C VAL A 53 34.68 -21.58 14.80
N ILE A 54 34.07 -20.40 14.67
CA ILE A 54 33.06 -20.12 13.64
C ILE A 54 33.76 -19.93 12.29
N VAL A 55 33.75 -20.97 11.44
CA VAL A 55 34.40 -20.94 10.11
C VAL A 55 33.54 -20.28 9.04
N ASP A 56 32.21 -20.32 9.19
CA ASP A 56 31.28 -19.57 8.34
C ASP A 56 30.09 -19.08 9.15
N ALA A 57 29.56 -17.93 8.75
CA ALA A 57 28.39 -17.32 9.34
C ALA A 57 27.62 -16.64 8.22
N LYS A 58 26.34 -16.99 8.06
CA LYS A 58 25.46 -16.37 7.06
C LYS A 58 24.18 -15.89 7.71
N PHE A 59 23.60 -14.85 7.14
CA PHE A 59 22.33 -14.33 7.64
C PHE A 59 21.29 -14.26 6.53
N LYS A 60 20.05 -14.21 6.96
CA LYS A 60 18.90 -13.98 6.10
C LYS A 60 17.96 -12.99 6.77
N THR A 61 18.03 -11.74 6.32
CA THR A 61 16.98 -10.74 6.53
C THR A 61 16.25 -10.54 5.22
N PHE A 62 14.96 -10.25 5.32
CA PHE A 62 14.09 -10.47 4.19
C PHE A 62 13.13 -9.33 3.99
N GLY A 63 12.93 -9.00 2.73
CA GLY A 63 11.81 -8.23 2.25
C GLY A 63 12.21 -7.46 1.02
N CYS A 64 11.79 -7.92 -0.15
CA CYS A 64 11.84 -7.14 -1.37
C CYS A 64 10.52 -7.31 -2.12
N LEU A 65 10.28 -6.41 -3.06
CA LEU A 65 9.15 -6.42 -3.99
C LEU A 65 9.67 -6.57 -5.41
N PRO A 66 8.96 -7.24 -6.32
CA PRO A 66 9.31 -7.23 -7.74
C PRO A 66 9.04 -5.83 -8.35
N PRO A 67 9.69 -5.49 -9.47
CA PRO A 67 9.71 -4.12 -10.04
C PRO A 67 8.34 -3.55 -10.41
N GLN A 68 7.33 -4.41 -10.63
CA GLN A 68 5.99 -3.99 -11.00
C GLN A 68 5.09 -3.66 -9.80
N GLU A 69 5.49 -3.97 -8.57
CA GLU A 69 4.66 -3.60 -7.43
C GLU A 69 4.67 -2.10 -7.20
N GLU A 70 3.55 -1.62 -6.69
CA GLU A 70 3.31 -0.19 -6.58
C GLU A 70 3.19 0.23 -5.13
N VAL A 71 3.88 1.32 -4.84
CA VAL A 71 3.98 1.95 -3.53
C VAL A 71 3.05 3.14 -3.52
N VAL A 72 2.35 3.32 -2.40
CA VAL A 72 1.48 4.48 -2.21
C VAL A 72 2.35 5.71 -1.97
N LEU A 73 2.32 6.62 -2.95
CA LEU A 73 2.91 7.94 -2.79
C LEU A 73 2.02 8.77 -1.89
N ASN A 74 2.61 9.81 -1.32
CA ASN A 74 1.87 10.68 -0.41
C ASN A 74 0.65 11.34 -1.08
N TYR A 75 0.80 11.76 -2.35
CA TYR A 75 -0.14 12.70 -2.99
C TYR A 75 -0.45 12.44 -4.46
N THR A 76 0.33 11.61 -5.15
CA THR A 76 0.27 11.43 -6.61
C THR A 76 -0.27 10.05 -7.01
N GLY A 77 -0.96 9.37 -6.09
CA GLY A 77 -1.44 8.00 -6.29
C GLY A 77 -0.35 6.98 -6.03
N TRP A 78 -0.29 5.93 -6.85
CA TRP A 78 0.68 4.85 -6.68
C TRP A 78 1.71 4.86 -7.80
N GLU A 79 2.95 4.51 -7.46
CA GLU A 79 4.05 4.41 -8.43
C GLU A 79 4.82 3.12 -8.24
N ARG A 80 5.37 2.60 -9.33
CA ARG A 80 6.13 1.35 -9.32
C ARG A 80 7.40 1.49 -8.49
N ILE A 81 7.72 0.47 -7.71
CA ILE A 81 8.87 0.50 -6.80
C ILE A 81 10.20 0.69 -7.53
N ASP A 82 10.34 0.20 -8.76
CA ASP A 82 11.56 0.36 -9.55
C ASP A 82 11.79 1.79 -10.06
N ARG A 83 10.78 2.65 -9.97
CA ARG A 83 10.81 4.08 -10.32
C ARG A 83 10.89 4.99 -9.09
N ILE A 84 10.81 4.43 -7.89
CA ILE A 84 10.95 5.20 -6.65
C ILE A 84 12.41 5.59 -6.48
N GLY A 85 12.68 6.89 -6.42
CA GLY A 85 13.99 7.47 -6.17
C GLY A 85 14.14 8.05 -4.76
N LYS A 86 15.37 8.44 -4.42
CA LYS A 86 15.68 9.21 -3.22
C LYS A 86 14.91 10.54 -3.23
N GLY A 87 14.39 10.95 -2.07
CA GLY A 87 13.65 12.20 -1.92
C GLY A 87 12.15 12.10 -2.17
N VAL A 88 11.67 11.04 -2.84
CA VAL A 88 10.24 10.78 -3.06
C VAL A 88 9.52 10.63 -1.71
N LYS A 89 8.31 11.18 -1.60
CA LYS A 89 7.46 11.06 -0.40
C LYS A 89 6.47 9.91 -0.57
N VAL A 90 6.46 8.99 0.39
CA VAL A 90 5.57 7.83 0.45
C VAL A 90 4.78 7.84 1.76
N LEU A 91 3.70 7.08 1.82
CA LEU A 91 2.97 6.87 3.08
C LEU A 91 3.54 5.71 3.88
N ASN A 92 3.66 5.89 5.20
CA ASN A 92 4.05 4.85 6.15
C ASN A 92 2.86 4.07 6.71
N SER A 93 3.11 3.08 7.56
CA SER A 93 2.08 2.25 8.21
C SER A 93 1.12 3.02 9.14
N ASN A 94 1.44 4.26 9.51
CA ASN A 94 0.57 5.12 10.31
C ASN A 94 -0.36 6.00 9.47
N GLY A 95 -0.17 6.03 8.14
CA GLY A 95 -0.88 6.94 7.23
C GLY A 95 -0.25 8.33 7.17
N GLU A 96 1.03 8.44 7.51
CA GLU A 96 1.81 9.69 7.54
C GLU A 96 2.82 9.72 6.39
N SER A 97 3.17 10.93 5.96
CA SER A 97 4.19 11.16 4.94
C SER A 97 5.59 10.88 5.48
N THR A 98 6.38 10.13 4.74
CA THR A 98 7.81 9.96 4.98
C THR A 98 8.61 10.03 3.69
N ARG A 99 9.87 10.45 3.78
CA ARG A 99 10.76 10.60 2.63
C ARG A 99 11.59 9.33 2.45
N VAL A 100 11.74 8.90 1.20
CA VAL A 100 12.71 7.86 0.81
C VAL A 100 14.12 8.41 0.96
N LEU A 101 14.90 7.78 1.82
CA LEU A 101 16.30 8.12 2.04
C LEU A 101 17.20 7.49 0.99
N GLU A 102 17.01 6.20 0.73
CA GLU A 102 17.87 5.41 -0.13
C GLU A 102 17.08 4.26 -0.76
N THR A 103 17.49 3.83 -1.94
CA THR A 103 16.84 2.74 -2.69
C THR A 103 17.79 1.57 -2.83
N TYR A 104 17.23 0.37 -2.91
CA TYR A 104 17.96 -0.89 -2.96
C TYR A 104 17.38 -1.78 -4.04
N ARG A 105 18.28 -2.46 -4.77
CA ARG A 105 17.91 -3.50 -5.73
C ARG A 105 18.93 -4.62 -5.69
N ARG A 106 18.49 -5.85 -5.91
CA ARG A 106 19.37 -7.02 -6.09
C ARG A 106 18.76 -8.02 -7.05
N GLU A 107 19.59 -8.92 -7.57
CA GLU A 107 19.09 -10.11 -8.24
C GLU A 107 18.48 -11.08 -7.23
N TYR A 108 17.40 -11.74 -7.63
CA TYR A 108 16.69 -12.72 -6.83
C TYR A 108 16.25 -13.89 -7.70
N ASN A 109 16.58 -15.09 -7.27
CA ASN A 109 16.09 -16.33 -7.85
C ASN A 109 15.36 -17.13 -6.76
N GLY A 110 14.05 -17.30 -6.91
CA GLY A 110 13.24 -17.95 -5.90
C GLY A 110 11.76 -17.89 -6.20
N ARG A 111 10.92 -17.97 -5.16
CA ARG A 111 9.47 -17.83 -5.29
C ARG A 111 9.00 -16.49 -4.75
N LEU A 112 8.04 -15.87 -5.41
CA LEU A 112 7.25 -14.76 -4.87
C LEU A 112 5.93 -15.29 -4.33
N LEU A 113 5.46 -14.67 -3.25
CA LEU A 113 4.15 -14.89 -2.67
C LEU A 113 3.21 -13.81 -3.17
N ASN A 114 2.19 -14.19 -3.92
CA ASN A 114 1.13 -13.28 -4.37
C ASN A 114 -0.03 -13.31 -3.37
N ILE A 115 -0.18 -12.24 -2.60
CA ILE A 115 -1.19 -12.13 -1.56
C ILE A 115 -2.43 -11.44 -2.16
N VAL A 116 -3.56 -12.14 -2.15
CA VAL A 116 -4.81 -11.65 -2.72
C VAL A 116 -5.81 -11.35 -1.59
N PRO A 117 -6.18 -10.09 -1.36
CA PRO A 117 -7.23 -9.75 -0.40
C PRO A 117 -8.62 -10.15 -0.92
N PHE A 118 -9.55 -10.46 -0.02
CA PHE A 118 -10.86 -11.01 -0.41
C PHE A 118 -11.79 -10.05 -1.15
N VAL A 119 -11.85 -8.80 -0.70
CA VAL A 119 -12.84 -7.85 -1.20
C VAL A 119 -12.33 -7.06 -2.40
N SER A 120 -11.04 -6.73 -2.44
CA SER A 120 -10.47 -5.86 -3.47
C SER A 120 -9.26 -6.50 -4.14
N PRO A 121 -9.47 -7.46 -5.07
CA PRO A 121 -8.38 -8.17 -5.73
C PRO A 121 -7.43 -7.23 -6.49
N PHE A 122 -7.88 -6.04 -6.87
CA PHE A 122 -7.02 -5.00 -7.44
C PHE A 122 -5.85 -4.61 -6.52
N ASN A 123 -6.04 -4.69 -5.20
CA ASN A 123 -5.00 -4.41 -4.20
C ASN A 123 -4.07 -5.63 -3.95
N SER A 124 -4.12 -6.69 -4.78
CA SER A 124 -3.19 -7.82 -4.63
C SER A 124 -1.76 -7.41 -4.92
N PHE A 125 -0.82 -7.93 -4.16
CA PHE A 125 0.61 -7.60 -4.28
C PHE A 125 1.48 -8.85 -4.09
N SER A 126 2.63 -8.85 -4.74
CA SER A 126 3.64 -9.91 -4.66
C SER A 126 4.84 -9.48 -3.84
N VAL A 127 5.32 -10.36 -2.96
CA VAL A 127 6.48 -10.13 -2.08
C VAL A 127 7.39 -11.34 -2.05
N THR A 128 8.67 -11.12 -1.71
CA THR A 128 9.56 -12.24 -1.34
C THR A 128 9.07 -12.92 -0.05
N PRO A 129 9.31 -14.22 0.18
CA PRO A 129 8.70 -14.97 1.27
C PRO A 129 8.97 -14.42 2.67
N GLY A 130 10.12 -13.79 2.92
CA GLY A 130 10.38 -13.21 4.23
C GLY A 130 9.99 -11.74 4.38
N HIS A 131 9.35 -11.11 3.39
CA HIS A 131 8.94 -9.71 3.51
C HIS A 131 7.94 -9.53 4.65
N PRO A 132 8.17 -8.65 5.64
CA PRO A 132 7.25 -8.46 6.75
C PRO A 132 6.03 -7.64 6.30
N VAL A 133 4.85 -8.19 6.55
CA VAL A 133 3.56 -7.58 6.24
C VAL A 133 2.82 -7.34 7.55
N LEU A 134 2.31 -6.12 7.75
CA LEU A 134 1.56 -5.80 8.96
C LEU A 134 0.20 -6.52 8.90
N CYS A 135 -0.06 -7.37 9.90
CA CYS A 135 -1.28 -8.16 9.92
C CYS A 135 -1.77 -8.44 11.35
N ILE A 136 -3.00 -8.95 11.45
CA ILE A 136 -3.47 -9.68 12.62
C ILE A 136 -3.67 -11.13 12.20
N LYS A 137 -2.91 -12.05 12.79
CA LYS A 137 -3.13 -13.47 12.54
C LYS A 137 -4.40 -13.94 13.22
N ARG A 138 -5.15 -14.78 12.52
CA ARG A 138 -6.39 -15.35 13.02
C ARG A 138 -6.19 -16.10 14.33
N LYS A 139 -5.06 -16.79 14.46
CA LYS A 139 -4.70 -17.58 15.64
C LYS A 139 -4.39 -16.74 16.89
N TRP A 140 -4.17 -15.43 16.76
CA TRP A 140 -3.96 -14.55 17.92
C TRP A 140 -5.27 -14.19 18.64
N ILE A 141 -6.41 -14.39 17.97
CA ILE A 141 -7.71 -13.95 18.45
C ILE A 141 -8.29 -15.03 19.38
N LYS A 142 -8.38 -14.72 20.67
CA LYS A 142 -8.94 -15.60 21.70
C LYS A 142 -10.49 -15.56 21.69
N GLY A 143 -11.14 -16.71 21.87
CA GLY A 143 -12.59 -16.81 22.10
C GLY A 143 -13.33 -17.83 21.22
N ASN A 144 -14.57 -18.18 21.62
CA ASN A 144 -15.41 -19.15 20.91
C ASN A 144 -15.77 -18.67 19.49
N ARG A 145 -15.53 -19.54 18.51
CA ARG A 145 -15.87 -19.30 17.10
C ARG A 145 -17.38 -19.40 16.93
N ILE A 146 -18.05 -18.29 16.63
CA ILE A 146 -19.50 -18.28 16.35
C ILE A 146 -19.77 -19.11 15.08
N SER A 147 -20.78 -19.97 15.12
CA SER A 147 -21.13 -20.88 14.02
C SER A 147 -21.66 -20.10 12.81
N SER A 148 -21.18 -20.45 11.61
CA SER A 148 -21.71 -19.95 10.34
C SER A 148 -21.56 -21.01 9.26
N SER A 149 -22.64 -21.28 8.52
CA SER A 149 -22.73 -22.31 7.49
C SER A 149 -22.05 -21.96 6.15
N LYS A 150 -21.59 -20.71 5.93
CA LYS A 150 -21.09 -20.25 4.62
C LYS A 150 -19.58 -20.25 4.43
N CYS A 151 -18.77 -19.97 5.46
CA CYS A 151 -17.30 -19.94 5.38
C CYS A 151 -16.67 -20.14 6.76
N ASN A 152 -15.86 -21.20 6.93
CA ASN A 152 -15.29 -21.59 8.23
C ASN A 152 -14.22 -20.61 8.78
N TRP A 153 -13.52 -19.88 7.92
CA TRP A 153 -12.41 -19.00 8.34
C TRP A 153 -12.85 -17.57 8.71
N LEU A 154 -14.11 -17.20 8.46
CA LEU A 154 -14.70 -15.88 8.80
C LEU A 154 -15.32 -15.83 10.22
N ARG A 155 -15.16 -16.90 11.00
CA ARG A 155 -15.76 -17.13 12.33
C ARG A 155 -14.87 -16.55 13.44
N LEU A 156 -15.02 -15.27 13.76
CA LEU A 156 -14.22 -14.61 14.80
C LEU A 156 -15.04 -13.64 15.65
N ASN A 157 -14.68 -13.54 16.93
CA ASN A 157 -15.22 -12.53 17.83
C ASN A 157 -14.75 -11.14 17.34
N LYS A 158 -15.70 -10.30 16.92
CA LYS A 158 -15.43 -8.96 16.37
C LYS A 158 -14.70 -8.07 17.39
N ASN A 159 -15.10 -8.11 18.66
CA ASN A 159 -14.52 -7.26 19.69
C ASN A 159 -13.07 -7.69 19.97
N ALA A 160 -12.83 -9.00 20.06
CA ALA A 160 -11.48 -9.54 20.22
C ALA A 160 -10.56 -9.22 19.03
N LEU A 161 -11.09 -9.30 17.80
CA LEU A 161 -10.33 -8.90 16.60
C LEU A 161 -9.95 -7.42 16.64
N LEU A 162 -10.89 -6.54 16.99
CA LEU A 162 -10.67 -5.08 17.02
C LEU A 162 -9.79 -4.62 18.19
N SER A 163 -9.68 -5.41 19.27
CA SER A 163 -8.77 -5.13 20.39
C SER A 163 -7.38 -5.73 20.21
N THR A 164 -7.20 -6.66 19.26
CA THR A 164 -5.88 -7.27 18.99
C THR A 164 -4.98 -6.27 18.28
N LYS A 165 -3.76 -6.08 18.80
CA LYS A 165 -2.76 -5.20 18.18
C LYS A 165 -2.18 -5.88 16.92
N PRO A 166 -2.13 -5.20 15.76
CA PRO A 166 -1.41 -5.69 14.58
C PRO A 166 0.09 -5.79 14.83
N ASP A 167 0.73 -6.75 14.17
CA ASP A 167 2.18 -6.93 14.21
C ASP A 167 2.70 -7.40 12.83
N TYR A 168 3.99 -7.19 12.58
CA TYR A 168 4.61 -7.60 11.33
C TYR A 168 4.90 -9.09 11.32
N VAL A 169 4.44 -9.75 10.26
CA VAL A 169 4.62 -11.20 10.06
C VAL A 169 5.26 -11.41 8.70
N LYS A 170 6.19 -12.37 8.59
CA LYS A 170 6.76 -12.73 7.30
C LYS A 170 5.68 -13.20 6.36
N ALA A 171 5.77 -12.81 5.09
CA ALA A 171 4.80 -13.21 4.08
C ALA A 171 4.60 -14.73 3.98
N VAL A 172 5.65 -15.53 4.21
CA VAL A 172 5.61 -17.01 4.20
C VAL A 172 4.82 -17.60 5.36
N ASP A 173 4.75 -16.88 6.47
CA ASP A 173 4.03 -17.30 7.66
C ASP A 173 2.56 -16.86 7.61
N LEU A 174 2.14 -16.06 6.62
CA LEU A 174 0.74 -15.66 6.47
C LEU A 174 -0.15 -16.87 6.08
N GLU A 175 -1.35 -16.90 6.64
CA GLU A 175 -2.34 -17.94 6.38
C GLU A 175 -3.60 -17.34 5.74
N ILE A 176 -4.34 -18.14 4.96
CA ILE A 176 -5.62 -17.70 4.40
C ILE A 176 -6.59 -17.36 5.54
N GLY A 177 -7.20 -16.19 5.46
CA GLY A 177 -8.08 -15.64 6.50
C GLY A 177 -7.40 -14.78 7.57
N ASP A 178 -6.06 -14.67 7.57
CA ASP A 178 -5.37 -13.61 8.33
C ASP A 178 -5.78 -12.23 7.80
N TYR A 179 -5.71 -11.19 8.65
CA TYR A 179 -6.15 -9.85 8.31
C TYR A 179 -4.99 -8.93 7.99
N LEU A 180 -4.94 -8.45 6.74
CA LEU A 180 -4.02 -7.39 6.31
C LEU A 180 -4.50 -6.03 6.81
N ILE A 181 -3.56 -5.13 7.07
CA ILE A 181 -3.83 -3.75 7.48
C ILE A 181 -3.79 -2.82 6.26
N PHE A 182 -4.97 -2.41 5.80
CA PHE A 182 -5.10 -1.34 4.81
C PHE A 182 -5.11 0.01 5.51
N VAL A 183 -4.13 0.86 5.24
CA VAL A 183 -3.91 2.10 6.00
C VAL A 183 -4.67 3.26 5.37
N ILE A 184 -5.27 4.11 6.22
CA ILE A 184 -5.98 5.32 5.79
C ILE A 184 -5.01 6.51 5.86
N ASN A 185 -4.93 7.32 4.80
CA ASN A 185 -4.18 8.57 4.82
C ASN A 185 -4.83 9.56 5.79
N LYS A 186 -4.04 10.10 6.74
CA LYS A 186 -4.51 11.02 7.78
C LYS A 186 -4.21 12.49 7.50
N ILE A 187 -3.47 12.79 6.44
CA ILE A 187 -3.03 14.14 6.14
C ILE A 187 -4.22 14.92 5.58
N VAL A 188 -4.48 16.08 6.18
CA VAL A 188 -5.54 17.00 5.76
C VAL A 188 -4.96 18.41 5.67
N THR A 189 -5.30 19.11 4.60
CA THR A 189 -4.97 20.53 4.39
C THR A 189 -6.22 21.21 3.85
N ASP A 190 -6.76 22.15 4.62
CA ASP A 190 -7.96 22.89 4.23
C ASP A 190 -7.60 24.16 3.45
N ASP A 191 -7.69 24.08 2.14
CA ASP A 191 -7.56 25.24 1.25
C ASP A 191 -8.97 25.81 0.96
N ARG A 192 -9.14 27.11 1.27
CA ARG A 192 -10.40 27.86 1.08
C ARG A 192 -10.81 27.95 -0.40
N PHE A 193 -9.87 27.78 -1.33
CA PHE A 193 -10.16 27.73 -2.76
C PHE A 193 -11.16 26.62 -3.11
N PHE A 194 -11.05 25.46 -2.45
CA PHE A 194 -11.93 24.33 -2.69
C PHE A 194 -13.23 24.47 -1.90
N THR A 195 -14.16 25.23 -2.47
CA THR A 195 -15.52 25.36 -1.93
C THR A 195 -16.37 24.13 -2.27
N LYS A 196 -17.42 23.85 -1.49
CA LYS A 196 -18.35 22.76 -1.80
C LYS A 196 -18.94 22.85 -3.22
N PRO A 197 -19.41 24.02 -3.70
CA PRO A 197 -19.86 24.17 -5.09
C PRO A 197 -18.79 23.79 -6.13
N LEU A 198 -17.53 24.18 -5.90
CA LEU A 198 -16.44 23.78 -6.80
C LEU A 198 -16.24 22.26 -6.79
N MET A 199 -16.21 21.63 -5.62
CA MET A 199 -16.08 20.17 -5.49
C MET A 199 -17.20 19.42 -6.21
N ARG A 200 -18.45 19.91 -6.11
CA ARG A 200 -19.60 19.34 -6.84
C ARG A 200 -19.43 19.44 -8.36
N LEU A 201 -18.99 20.60 -8.87
CA LEU A 201 -18.74 20.76 -10.30
C LEU A 201 -17.60 19.84 -10.78
N LEU A 202 -16.56 19.66 -9.97
CA LEU A 202 -15.45 18.75 -10.26
C LEU A 202 -15.93 17.29 -10.35
N GLY A 203 -16.86 16.87 -9.47
CA GLY A 203 -17.40 15.51 -9.53
C GLY A 203 -18.21 15.25 -10.80
N TYR A 204 -19.08 16.20 -11.19
CA TYR A 204 -19.74 16.15 -12.51
C TYR A 204 -18.75 16.19 -13.67
N TYR A 205 -17.63 16.92 -13.53
CA TYR A 205 -16.60 16.92 -14.57
C TYR A 205 -15.92 15.56 -14.69
N LEU A 206 -15.66 14.90 -13.56
CA LEU A 206 -15.06 13.58 -13.52
C LEU A 206 -15.96 12.49 -14.09
N SER A 207 -17.28 12.60 -13.98
CA SER A 207 -18.24 11.68 -14.63
C SER A 207 -18.54 12.12 -16.06
N GLU A 208 -19.38 13.14 -16.20
CA GLU A 208 -20.01 13.53 -17.48
C GLU A 208 -19.27 14.62 -18.25
N GLY A 209 -18.28 15.26 -17.63
CA GLY A 209 -17.58 16.38 -18.22
C GLY A 209 -16.49 16.01 -19.21
N TYR A 210 -16.34 16.87 -20.21
CA TYR A 210 -15.21 16.87 -21.14
C TYR A 210 -14.88 18.29 -21.62
N ILE A 211 -13.68 18.45 -22.17
CA ILE A 211 -13.19 19.69 -22.76
C ILE A 211 -12.95 19.44 -24.24
N THR A 212 -13.56 20.25 -25.09
CA THR A 212 -13.32 20.19 -26.54
C THR A 212 -11.92 20.71 -26.87
N ALA A 213 -11.19 19.99 -27.73
CA ALA A 213 -9.80 20.32 -28.06
C ALA A 213 -9.65 21.64 -28.84
N LYS A 214 -10.66 22.02 -29.64
CA LYS A 214 -10.60 23.17 -30.54
C LYS A 214 -10.98 24.49 -29.85
N ASP A 215 -12.02 24.48 -29.01
CA ASP A 215 -12.69 25.73 -28.62
C ASP A 215 -12.62 26.05 -27.13
N ASN A 216 -11.94 25.21 -26.32
CA ASN A 216 -11.95 25.30 -24.85
C ASN A 216 -13.37 25.38 -24.25
N VAL A 217 -14.33 24.77 -24.95
CA VAL A 217 -15.70 24.61 -24.45
C VAL A 217 -15.68 23.48 -23.44
N VAL A 218 -16.13 23.80 -22.24
CA VAL A 218 -16.42 22.83 -21.19
C VAL A 218 -17.85 22.37 -21.40
N ALA A 219 -18.05 21.07 -21.53
CA ALA A 219 -19.36 20.47 -21.74
C ALA A 219 -19.56 19.28 -20.82
N PHE A 220 -20.82 19.00 -20.50
CA PHE A 220 -21.27 17.89 -19.67
C PHE A 220 -22.43 17.21 -20.41
N ALA A 221 -22.33 15.89 -20.60
CA ALA A 221 -23.33 15.12 -21.33
C ALA A 221 -24.17 14.30 -20.35
N PHE A 222 -25.48 14.53 -20.31
CA PHE A 222 -26.41 13.80 -19.45
C PHE A 222 -27.47 13.10 -20.30
N ASN A 223 -28.21 12.16 -19.71
CA ASN A 223 -29.50 11.77 -20.26
C ASN A 223 -30.49 12.94 -20.10
N LYS A 224 -31.32 13.20 -21.11
CA LYS A 224 -32.31 14.28 -21.09
C LYS A 224 -33.30 14.22 -19.91
N ASN A 225 -33.47 13.05 -19.29
CA ASN A 225 -34.34 12.84 -18.14
C ASN A 225 -33.68 13.22 -16.80
N GLU A 226 -32.36 13.42 -16.76
CA GLU A 226 -31.59 13.75 -15.54
C GLU A 226 -31.65 15.26 -15.22
N ARG A 227 -32.88 15.78 -15.16
CA ARG A 227 -33.15 17.22 -15.04
C ARG A 227 -32.53 17.86 -13.78
N GLY A 228 -32.44 17.11 -12.68
CA GLY A 228 -31.79 17.57 -11.46
C GLY A 228 -30.30 17.88 -11.64
N ALA A 229 -29.55 16.95 -12.24
CA ALA A 229 -28.11 17.13 -12.50
C ALA A 229 -27.85 18.24 -13.52
N ILE A 230 -28.65 18.30 -14.60
CA ILE A 230 -28.58 19.35 -15.63
C ILE A 230 -28.77 20.75 -15.03
N ALA A 231 -29.80 20.93 -14.19
CA ALA A 231 -30.08 22.20 -13.53
C ALA A 231 -28.98 22.57 -12.52
N GLU A 232 -28.49 21.59 -11.77
CA GLU A 232 -27.41 21.80 -10.81
C GLU A 232 -26.11 22.25 -11.48
N VAL A 233 -25.64 21.56 -12.53
CA VAL A 233 -24.44 21.96 -13.27
C VAL A 233 -24.56 23.38 -13.81
N SER A 234 -25.72 23.73 -14.39
CA SER A 234 -25.96 25.08 -14.91
C SER A 234 -25.87 26.14 -13.80
N SER A 235 -26.46 25.87 -12.64
CA SER A 235 -26.40 26.73 -11.45
C SER A 235 -24.98 26.86 -10.89
N LEU A 236 -24.24 25.75 -10.81
CA LEU A 236 -22.84 25.73 -10.32
C LEU A 236 -21.92 26.54 -11.24
N ILE A 237 -22.06 26.40 -12.56
CA ILE A 237 -21.29 27.19 -13.53
C ILE A 237 -21.58 28.68 -13.33
N TYR A 238 -22.84 29.08 -13.21
CA TYR A 238 -23.21 30.47 -12.97
C TYR A 238 -22.63 30.99 -11.66
N LYS A 239 -22.75 30.22 -10.57
CA LYS A 239 -22.24 30.60 -9.24
C LYS A 239 -20.71 30.74 -9.20
N LEU A 240 -19.98 29.88 -9.91
CA LEU A 240 -18.52 29.84 -9.84
C LEU A 240 -17.84 30.84 -10.78
N ILE A 241 -18.42 31.11 -11.96
CA ILE A 241 -17.77 31.95 -12.98
C ILE A 241 -18.67 33.05 -13.56
N GLY A 242 -19.91 33.21 -13.08
CA GLY A 242 -20.84 34.26 -13.51
C GLY A 242 -21.37 34.11 -14.94
N LYS A 243 -21.17 32.94 -15.57
CA LYS A 243 -21.59 32.69 -16.96
C LYS A 243 -22.80 31.77 -17.01
N GLN A 244 -23.77 32.10 -17.85
CA GLN A 244 -24.89 31.19 -18.13
C GLN A 244 -24.42 30.06 -19.07
N ALA A 245 -24.63 28.82 -18.64
CA ALA A 245 -24.43 27.66 -19.49
C ALA A 245 -25.59 27.52 -20.49
N LYS A 246 -25.30 27.00 -21.67
CA LYS A 246 -26.32 26.68 -22.68
C LYS A 246 -26.61 25.18 -22.65
N GLU A 247 -27.86 24.81 -22.88
CA GLU A 247 -28.27 23.40 -23.04
C GLU A 247 -28.53 23.12 -24.53
N ARG A 248 -28.08 21.96 -25.00
CA ARG A 248 -28.39 21.43 -26.34
C ARG A 248 -28.85 19.99 -26.21
N ILE A 249 -30.04 19.70 -26.72
CA ILE A 249 -30.60 18.34 -26.70
C ILE A 249 -30.39 17.69 -28.06
N ARG A 250 -29.84 16.47 -28.08
CA ARG A 250 -29.66 15.63 -29.27
C ARG A 250 -30.12 14.21 -28.95
N GLY A 251 -31.29 13.82 -29.46
CA GLY A 251 -31.88 12.51 -29.18
C GLY A 251 -32.18 12.32 -27.69
N SER A 252 -31.51 11.36 -27.04
CA SER A 252 -31.63 11.10 -25.60
C SER A 252 -30.61 11.86 -24.75
N VAL A 253 -29.65 12.57 -25.37
CA VAL A 253 -28.56 13.27 -24.68
C VAL A 253 -28.91 14.75 -24.53
N SER A 254 -28.72 15.29 -23.33
CA SER A 254 -28.72 16.74 -23.08
C SER A 254 -27.30 17.18 -22.72
N GLU A 255 -26.74 18.09 -23.51
CA GLU A 255 -25.39 18.61 -23.37
C GLU A 255 -25.45 20.02 -22.78
N VAL A 256 -24.92 20.19 -21.57
CA VAL A 256 -24.76 21.50 -20.92
C VAL A 256 -23.35 22.01 -21.19
N TYR A 257 -23.21 23.18 -21.81
CA TYR A 257 -21.89 23.68 -22.22
C TYR A 257 -21.68 25.17 -21.97
N VAL A 258 -20.43 25.55 -21.75
CA VAL A 258 -19.98 26.93 -21.54
C VAL A 258 -18.61 27.17 -22.17
N CYS A 259 -18.48 28.31 -22.87
CA CYS A 259 -17.19 28.76 -23.38
C CYS A 259 -16.43 29.54 -22.29
N SER A 260 -15.43 28.90 -21.68
CA SER A 260 -14.59 29.54 -20.67
C SER A 260 -13.20 28.90 -20.62
N ARG A 261 -12.22 29.59 -21.21
CA ARG A 261 -10.80 29.17 -21.15
C ARG A 261 -10.28 29.04 -19.72
N LYS A 262 -10.71 29.94 -18.81
CA LYS A 262 -10.36 29.90 -17.39
C LYS A 262 -10.86 28.62 -16.73
N LEU A 263 -12.14 28.27 -16.94
CA LEU A 263 -12.73 27.05 -16.38
C LEU A 263 -12.10 25.79 -16.99
N ALA A 264 -11.90 25.77 -18.32
CA ALA A 264 -11.27 24.64 -19.00
C ALA A 264 -9.82 24.40 -18.52
N LYS A 265 -9.06 25.47 -18.26
CA LYS A 265 -7.71 25.36 -17.69
C LYS A 265 -7.78 24.79 -16.27
N LEU A 266 -8.65 25.35 -15.43
CA LEU A 266 -8.84 24.91 -14.04
C LEU A 266 -9.23 23.42 -13.94
N LEU A 267 -10.26 22.99 -14.69
CA LEU A 267 -10.72 21.60 -14.69
C LEU A 267 -9.63 20.65 -15.21
N SER A 268 -8.88 21.07 -16.22
CA SER A 268 -7.77 20.29 -16.77
C SER A 268 -6.62 20.12 -15.77
N GLU A 269 -6.28 21.16 -15.01
CA GLU A 269 -5.22 21.13 -14.02
C GLU A 269 -5.62 20.31 -12.79
N LEU A 270 -6.88 20.44 -12.35
CA LEU A 270 -7.37 19.76 -11.16
C LEU A 270 -7.76 18.30 -11.43
N CYS A 271 -8.29 18.01 -12.62
CA CYS A 271 -8.92 16.73 -12.91
C CYS A 271 -8.42 16.03 -14.17
N GLY A 272 -7.48 16.59 -14.92
CA GLY A 272 -7.01 16.03 -16.19
C GLY A 272 -8.01 16.16 -17.34
N ARG A 273 -7.65 15.60 -18.51
CA ARG A 273 -8.46 15.62 -19.74
C ARG A 273 -8.58 14.24 -20.37
N GLY A 274 -9.78 13.92 -20.86
CA GLY A 274 -10.08 12.64 -21.49
C GLY A 274 -10.27 11.53 -20.47
N ALA A 275 -11.19 10.60 -20.74
CA ALA A 275 -11.67 9.63 -19.75
C ALA A 275 -10.55 8.81 -19.07
N ARG A 276 -9.53 8.38 -19.82
CA ARG A 276 -8.40 7.59 -19.29
C ARG A 276 -7.42 8.38 -18.43
N ASN A 277 -7.30 9.69 -18.66
CA ASN A 277 -6.36 10.55 -17.94
C ASN A 277 -7.06 11.42 -16.88
N LYS A 278 -8.36 11.20 -16.64
CA LYS A 278 -9.05 11.84 -15.51
C LYS A 278 -8.34 11.45 -14.21
N THR A 279 -8.08 12.40 -13.35
CA THR A 279 -7.37 12.23 -12.08
C THR A 279 -7.95 13.21 -11.07
N ILE A 280 -7.50 13.18 -9.83
CA ILE A 280 -7.81 14.17 -8.81
C ILE A 280 -6.48 14.76 -8.35
N SER A 281 -6.35 16.08 -8.39
CA SER A 281 -5.12 16.76 -7.96
C SER A 281 -4.84 16.53 -6.47
N GLU A 282 -3.56 16.56 -6.11
CA GLU A 282 -3.07 16.47 -4.72
C GLU A 282 -3.85 17.37 -3.75
N LYS A 283 -4.08 18.64 -4.13
CA LYS A 283 -4.76 19.61 -3.26
C LYS A 283 -6.18 19.16 -2.89
N ILE A 284 -6.87 18.51 -3.82
CA ILE A 284 -8.20 17.94 -3.56
C ILE A 284 -8.08 16.67 -2.71
N LEU A 285 -7.10 15.80 -2.98
CA LEU A 285 -6.85 14.60 -2.19
C LEU A 285 -6.49 14.88 -0.73
N LEU A 286 -5.97 16.07 -0.44
CA LEU A 286 -5.67 16.54 0.91
C LEU A 286 -6.78 17.36 1.56
N SER A 287 -7.81 17.77 0.79
CA SER A 287 -8.90 18.55 1.34
C SER A 287 -9.64 17.80 2.47
N PRO A 288 -10.33 18.53 3.37
CA PRO A 288 -11.26 17.95 4.33
C PRO A 288 -12.26 17.01 3.68
N PHE A 289 -12.61 15.93 4.39
CA PHE A 289 -13.46 14.88 3.83
C PHE A 289 -14.84 15.40 3.41
N ASP A 290 -15.43 16.33 4.15
CA ASP A 290 -16.74 16.90 3.83
C ASP A 290 -16.75 17.55 2.44
N LYS A 291 -15.65 18.21 2.04
CA LYS A 291 -15.47 18.76 0.70
C LYS A 291 -15.23 17.67 -0.35
N GLN A 292 -14.42 16.66 -0.03
CA GLN A 292 -14.16 15.55 -0.94
C GLN A 292 -15.42 14.73 -1.22
N TRP A 293 -16.30 14.60 -0.21
CA TRP A 293 -17.55 13.89 -0.33
C TRP A 293 -18.48 14.51 -1.37
N GLU A 294 -18.57 15.84 -1.42
CA GLU A 294 -19.36 16.55 -2.43
C GLU A 294 -18.96 16.15 -3.87
N MET A 295 -17.65 15.96 -4.10
CA MET A 295 -17.11 15.53 -5.39
C MET A 295 -17.41 14.06 -5.67
N VAL A 296 -17.23 13.18 -4.69
CA VAL A 296 -17.51 11.73 -4.86
C VAL A 296 -19.00 11.45 -5.02
N GLU A 297 -19.85 12.21 -4.33
CA GLU A 297 -21.31 12.11 -4.43
C GLU A 297 -21.81 12.52 -5.81
N THR A 298 -21.34 13.66 -6.34
CA THR A 298 -21.69 14.09 -7.70
C THR A 298 -21.09 13.18 -8.77
N TYR A 299 -19.91 12.62 -8.53
CA TYR A 299 -19.37 11.57 -9.39
C TYR A 299 -20.27 10.32 -9.41
N GLN A 300 -20.79 9.88 -8.25
CA GLN A 300 -21.76 8.79 -8.13
C GLN A 300 -23.09 9.09 -8.83
N ILE A 301 -23.51 10.35 -8.87
CA ILE A 301 -24.76 10.77 -9.54
C ILE A 301 -24.62 10.62 -11.06
N GLY A 302 -23.47 10.98 -11.64
CA GLY A 302 -23.24 10.83 -13.09
C GLY A 302 -22.91 9.39 -13.50
N ASP A 303 -21.76 8.88 -13.06
CA ASP A 303 -21.21 7.61 -13.56
C ASP A 303 -21.61 6.37 -12.73
N GLY A 304 -22.47 6.57 -11.73
CA GLY A 304 -22.71 5.57 -10.70
C GLY A 304 -24.09 4.89 -10.77
N ASP A 305 -24.15 3.65 -10.30
CA ASP A 305 -25.39 2.91 -10.14
C ASP A 305 -25.55 2.38 -8.71
N LYS A 306 -26.80 2.19 -8.29
CA LYS A 306 -27.14 1.54 -7.03
C LYS A 306 -27.76 0.18 -7.31
N HIS A 307 -27.15 -0.85 -6.73
CA HIS A 307 -27.64 -2.21 -6.84
C HIS A 307 -28.14 -2.73 -5.50
N ARG A 308 -29.36 -3.28 -5.52
CA ARG A 308 -29.98 -3.96 -4.38
C ARG A 308 -30.51 -5.32 -4.83
N ARG A 309 -30.03 -6.41 -4.22
CA ARG A 309 -30.43 -7.77 -4.61
C ARG A 309 -31.80 -8.16 -4.05
N ARG A 310 -32.16 -7.69 -2.84
CA ARG A 310 -33.46 -7.88 -2.19
C ARG A 310 -33.87 -6.62 -1.43
N LEU A 311 -35.18 -6.40 -1.23
CA LEU A 311 -35.74 -5.28 -0.46
C LEU A 311 -35.25 -5.13 0.99
N LYS A 312 -34.56 -6.13 1.56
CA LYS A 312 -33.94 -6.07 2.90
C LYS A 312 -32.41 -5.94 2.87
N ASP A 313 -31.79 -6.02 1.69
CA ASP A 313 -30.35 -5.92 1.54
C ASP A 313 -29.89 -4.46 1.57
N THR A 314 -28.67 -4.24 2.06
CA THR A 314 -28.01 -2.94 2.01
C THR A 314 -27.61 -2.61 0.58
N GLU A 315 -27.91 -1.39 0.14
CA GLU A 315 -27.55 -0.88 -1.17
C GLU A 315 -26.03 -0.99 -1.41
N THR A 316 -25.68 -1.43 -2.62
CA THR A 316 -24.30 -1.44 -3.10
C THR A 316 -24.16 -0.34 -4.14
N TYR A 317 -23.28 0.60 -3.85
CA TYR A 317 -22.95 1.70 -4.74
C TYR A 317 -21.84 1.23 -5.67
N ARG A 318 -21.97 1.51 -6.95
CA ARG A 318 -21.03 1.14 -8.00
C ARG A 318 -20.72 2.34 -8.87
N MET A 319 -19.46 2.46 -9.26
CA MET A 319 -18.97 3.46 -10.23
C MET A 319 -18.05 2.76 -11.21
N ILE A 320 -18.04 3.15 -12.48
CA ILE A 320 -17.15 2.61 -13.49
C ILE A 320 -16.32 3.74 -14.07
N THR A 321 -15.00 3.54 -14.15
CA THR A 321 -14.11 4.48 -14.82
C THR A 321 -13.10 3.75 -15.70
N THR A 322 -12.62 4.42 -16.75
CA THR A 322 -11.48 3.96 -17.55
C THR A 322 -10.15 4.52 -17.05
N SER A 323 -10.19 5.47 -16.11
CA SER A 323 -8.98 5.97 -15.47
C SER A 323 -8.62 5.14 -14.25
N ARG A 324 -7.44 4.54 -14.30
CA ARG A 324 -6.86 3.78 -13.20
C ARG A 324 -6.62 4.64 -11.97
N ASN A 325 -6.04 5.81 -12.17
CA ASN A 325 -5.66 6.72 -11.10
C ASN A 325 -6.91 7.26 -10.39
N LEU A 326 -7.95 7.60 -11.15
CA LEU A 326 -9.22 8.03 -10.57
C LEU A 326 -9.84 6.92 -9.70
N ALA A 327 -9.80 5.66 -10.14
CA ALA A 327 -10.33 4.55 -9.35
C ALA A 327 -9.61 4.39 -8.00
N ILE A 328 -8.29 4.49 -8.00
CA ILE A 328 -7.46 4.46 -6.78
C ILE A 328 -7.79 5.65 -5.87
N GLN A 329 -7.83 6.86 -6.42
CA GLN A 329 -8.07 8.09 -5.68
C GLN A 329 -9.46 8.11 -5.04
N VAL A 330 -10.49 7.60 -5.73
CA VAL A 330 -11.83 7.43 -5.16
C VAL A 330 -11.82 6.41 -4.01
N GLN A 331 -11.10 5.29 -4.13
CA GLN A 331 -10.93 4.33 -3.03
C GLN A 331 -10.25 5.00 -1.82
N GLU A 332 -9.24 5.84 -2.04
CA GLU A 332 -8.53 6.57 -0.96
C GLU A 332 -9.44 7.60 -0.26
N ILE A 333 -10.23 8.36 -1.01
CA ILE A 333 -11.21 9.31 -0.43
C ILE A 333 -12.28 8.56 0.38
N LEU A 334 -12.82 7.46 -0.15
CA LEU A 334 -13.80 6.63 0.56
C LEU A 334 -13.19 6.01 1.82
N ALA A 335 -11.93 5.57 1.76
CA ALA A 335 -11.20 5.04 2.91
C ALA A 335 -11.11 6.08 4.04
N ARG A 336 -10.87 7.37 3.72
CA ARG A 336 -10.88 8.47 4.70
C ARG A 336 -12.23 8.66 5.41
N ARG A 337 -13.35 8.28 4.76
CA ARG A 337 -14.67 8.25 5.40
C ARG A 337 -14.86 7.09 6.38
N GLY A 338 -13.96 6.11 6.37
CA GLY A 338 -14.21 4.82 7.00
C GLY A 338 -15.03 3.87 6.12
N ILE A 339 -15.11 4.12 4.81
CA ILE A 339 -15.75 3.24 3.82
C ILE A 339 -14.68 2.51 3.02
N PHE A 340 -14.60 1.19 3.14
CA PHE A 340 -13.71 0.40 2.29
C PHE A 340 -14.37 0.11 0.94
N ALA A 341 -13.83 0.71 -0.14
CA ALA A 341 -14.26 0.45 -1.51
C ALA A 341 -13.46 -0.69 -2.13
N SER A 342 -14.14 -1.61 -2.82
CA SER A 342 -13.54 -2.63 -3.68
C SER A 342 -13.26 -2.04 -5.06
N ILE A 343 -12.10 -2.37 -5.64
CA ILE A 343 -11.84 -2.13 -7.05
C ILE A 343 -11.72 -3.49 -7.76
N ARG A 344 -12.38 -3.62 -8.90
CA ARG A 344 -12.25 -4.76 -9.81
C ARG A 344 -11.91 -4.27 -11.21
N LYS A 345 -10.90 -4.89 -11.80
CA LYS A 345 -10.59 -4.73 -13.21
C LYS A 345 -11.61 -5.52 -14.03
N ILE A 346 -12.28 -4.84 -14.96
CA ILE A 346 -13.24 -5.43 -15.89
C ILE A 346 -12.70 -5.24 -17.30
N PHE A 347 -12.84 -6.30 -18.07
CA PHE A 347 -12.59 -6.35 -19.51
C PHE A 347 -13.95 -6.40 -20.20
N LYS A 348 -14.20 -5.48 -21.13
CA LYS A 348 -15.42 -5.54 -21.94
C LYS A 348 -15.16 -6.58 -23.02
N THR A 349 -15.76 -7.76 -22.87
CA THR A 349 -15.59 -8.91 -23.77
C THR A 349 -15.68 -8.51 -25.24
N ASN A 350 -14.91 -9.22 -26.09
CA ASN A 350 -14.89 -9.14 -27.55
C ASN A 350 -16.30 -9.00 -28.14
N CYS A 351 -16.78 -7.77 -28.26
CA CYS A 351 -18.02 -7.50 -28.95
C CYS A 351 -17.65 -7.37 -30.43
N LYS A 352 -18.07 -8.34 -31.23
CA LYS A 352 -18.10 -8.18 -32.68
C LYS A 352 -19.34 -7.37 -33.00
N ILE A 353 -19.14 -6.12 -33.41
CA ILE A 353 -20.21 -5.31 -34.02
C ILE A 353 -19.86 -5.21 -35.50
N ASP A 354 -20.74 -5.71 -36.37
CA ASP A 354 -20.59 -5.70 -37.84
C ASP A 354 -19.22 -6.18 -38.33
N GLY A 355 -18.76 -7.33 -37.80
CA GLY A 355 -17.48 -7.95 -38.18
C GLY A 355 -16.23 -7.27 -37.63
N ARG A 356 -16.34 -6.12 -36.96
CA ARG A 356 -15.21 -5.43 -36.32
C ARG A 356 -15.02 -5.92 -34.90
N ILE A 357 -13.81 -6.37 -34.57
CA ILE A 357 -13.41 -6.66 -33.20
C ILE A 357 -13.11 -5.32 -32.53
N LEU A 358 -13.97 -4.90 -31.59
CA LEU A 358 -13.68 -3.74 -30.77
C LEU A 358 -12.51 -4.05 -29.84
N LYS A 359 -11.44 -3.26 -29.91
CA LYS A 359 -10.34 -3.32 -28.96
C LYS A 359 -10.86 -2.96 -27.58
N ASP A 360 -10.73 -3.91 -26.67
CA ASP A 360 -11.13 -3.77 -25.27
C ASP A 360 -10.35 -2.62 -24.61
N SER A 361 -11.06 -1.85 -23.78
CA SER A 361 -10.44 -0.84 -22.94
C SER A 361 -10.65 -1.24 -21.50
N GLU A 362 -9.55 -1.39 -20.77
CA GLU A 362 -9.57 -1.68 -19.34
C GLU A 362 -10.49 -0.71 -18.57
N GLN A 363 -11.41 -1.27 -17.79
CA GLN A 363 -12.30 -0.51 -16.92
C GLN A 363 -12.12 -0.94 -15.47
N TYR A 364 -12.38 -0.01 -14.56
CA TYR A 364 -12.30 -0.20 -13.12
C TYR A 364 -13.67 0.01 -12.52
N LEU A 365 -14.25 -1.08 -12.02
CA LEU A 365 -15.47 -1.05 -11.23
C LEU A 365 -15.10 -0.83 -9.77
N ILE A 366 -15.53 0.31 -9.24
CA ILE A 366 -15.46 0.66 -7.83
C ILE A 366 -16.78 0.22 -7.21
N SER A 367 -16.75 -0.45 -6.06
CA SER A 367 -17.97 -0.89 -5.38
C SER A 367 -17.85 -0.71 -3.87
N TYR A 368 -18.86 -0.11 -3.24
CA TYR A 368 -18.85 0.17 -1.81
C TYR A 368 -20.26 0.15 -1.21
N LYS A 369 -20.33 0.23 0.13
CA LYS A 369 -21.57 0.26 0.91
C LYS A 369 -21.46 1.31 2.01
N LEU A 370 -22.50 2.11 2.21
CA LEU A 370 -22.52 3.18 3.22
C LEU A 370 -22.76 2.66 4.64
N GLU A 371 -23.81 1.87 4.83
CA GLU A 371 -24.32 1.51 6.17
C GLU A 371 -23.74 0.20 6.73
N LYS A 372 -23.25 -0.68 5.85
CA LYS A 372 -22.58 -1.91 6.26
C LYS A 372 -21.22 -1.97 5.64
N TYR A 373 -20.21 -2.26 6.45
CA TYR A 373 -18.94 -2.78 5.94
C TYR A 373 -19.22 -3.98 5.04
N HIS A 374 -18.36 -4.23 4.05
CA HIS A 374 -18.26 -5.59 3.52
C HIS A 374 -18.20 -6.52 4.73
N ASN A 375 -19.10 -7.51 4.85
CA ASN A 375 -19.22 -8.35 6.07
C ASN A 375 -17.86 -8.88 6.57
N PHE A 376 -16.90 -8.99 5.65
CA PHE A 376 -15.55 -9.50 5.82
C PHE A 376 -14.51 -8.45 6.22
N VAL A 377 -14.67 -7.18 5.84
CA VAL A 377 -13.72 -6.09 6.17
C VAL A 377 -14.17 -5.41 7.46
N LYS A 378 -13.24 -5.15 8.39
CA LYS A 378 -13.55 -4.42 9.64
C LYS A 378 -12.79 -3.11 9.68
N ASN A 379 -13.40 -2.07 10.23
CA ASN A 379 -12.74 -0.80 10.49
C ASN A 379 -12.05 -0.89 11.86
N GLY A 380 -10.72 -0.95 11.85
CA GLY A 380 -9.90 -0.71 13.03
C GLY A 380 -9.64 0.78 13.11
N LYS A 381 -9.63 1.39 14.30
CA LYS A 381 -9.51 2.86 14.43
C LYS A 381 -8.32 3.42 13.61
N GLY A 382 -8.59 4.00 12.44
CA GLY A 382 -7.57 4.53 11.51
C GLY A 382 -7.02 3.60 10.42
N TYR A 383 -7.58 2.39 10.25
CA TYR A 383 -7.21 1.42 9.20
C TYR A 383 -8.34 0.40 8.91
N PHE A 384 -8.24 -0.38 7.85
CA PHE A 384 -9.13 -1.52 7.62
C PHE A 384 -8.42 -2.85 7.78
N LEU A 385 -9.10 -3.79 8.43
CA LEU A 385 -8.75 -5.19 8.52
C LEU A 385 -9.36 -5.92 7.32
N VAL A 386 -8.51 -6.31 6.37
CA VAL A 386 -8.94 -6.96 5.12
C VAL A 386 -8.43 -8.40 5.12
N PRO A 387 -9.32 -9.41 5.09
CA PRO A 387 -8.88 -10.80 5.14
C PRO A 387 -8.21 -11.25 3.84
N ILE A 388 -7.19 -12.09 3.98
CA ILE A 388 -6.52 -12.77 2.87
C ILE A 388 -7.44 -13.84 2.29
N LYS A 389 -7.69 -13.79 0.99
CA LYS A 389 -8.47 -14.79 0.25
C LYS A 389 -7.63 -15.97 -0.22
N SER A 390 -6.44 -15.68 -0.74
CA SER A 390 -5.52 -16.69 -1.26
C SER A 390 -4.10 -16.17 -1.25
N ILE A 391 -3.14 -17.10 -1.11
CA ILE A 391 -1.71 -16.83 -1.22
C ILE A 391 -1.18 -17.74 -2.33
N GLY A 392 -0.79 -17.14 -3.46
CA GLY A 392 -0.22 -17.85 -4.60
C GLY A 392 1.30 -17.93 -4.53
N ASN A 393 1.88 -18.98 -5.08
CA ASN A 393 3.32 -19.11 -5.27
C ASN A 393 3.66 -18.94 -6.75
N LYS A 394 4.67 -18.12 -7.07
CA LYS A 394 5.16 -17.93 -8.44
C LYS A 394 6.69 -17.99 -8.45
N LYS A 395 7.28 -18.89 -9.26
CA LYS A 395 8.73 -18.85 -9.52
C LYS A 395 9.09 -17.53 -10.18
N TYR A 396 10.19 -16.92 -9.75
CA TYR A 396 10.66 -15.63 -10.22
C TYR A 396 12.18 -15.59 -10.21
N THR A 397 12.72 -15.12 -11.32
CA THR A 397 14.14 -14.84 -11.48
C THR A 397 14.26 -13.44 -12.05
N GLY A 398 15.01 -12.57 -11.36
CA GLY A 398 15.26 -11.20 -11.79
C GLY A 398 15.41 -10.25 -10.61
N LYS A 399 15.37 -8.95 -10.91
CA LYS A 399 15.59 -7.91 -9.90
C LYS A 399 14.43 -7.81 -8.93
N VAL A 400 14.75 -7.57 -7.66
CA VAL A 400 13.80 -7.18 -6.62
C VAL A 400 14.29 -5.91 -5.95
N TYR A 401 13.34 -5.13 -5.45
CA TYR A 401 13.54 -3.75 -5.00
C TYR A 401 13.06 -3.58 -3.57
N ASN A 402 13.69 -2.64 -2.87
CA ASN A 402 13.23 -2.11 -1.60
C ASN A 402 13.78 -0.69 -1.42
N PHE A 403 13.36 0.04 -0.41
CA PHE A 403 13.93 1.36 -0.08
C PHE A 403 13.76 1.68 1.39
N GLN A 404 14.66 2.50 1.92
CA GLN A 404 14.61 2.97 3.28
C GLN A 404 13.91 4.32 3.36
N VAL A 405 13.11 4.52 4.40
CA VAL A 405 12.42 5.78 4.67
C VAL A 405 12.97 6.45 5.92
N ALA A 406 12.74 7.76 6.03
CA ALA A 406 13.18 8.56 7.18
C ALA A 406 12.44 8.21 8.48
N SER A 407 11.23 7.65 8.37
CA SER A 407 10.41 7.31 9.52
C SER A 407 11.10 6.27 10.42
N PRO A 408 11.06 6.43 11.76
CA PRO A 408 11.47 5.41 12.73
C PRO A 408 10.86 4.03 12.50
N LEU A 409 9.66 3.97 11.93
CA LEU A 409 8.97 2.72 11.65
C LEU A 409 9.48 2.01 10.40
N ASN A 410 10.33 2.64 9.58
CA ASN A 410 10.79 2.13 8.28
C ASN A 410 9.72 1.41 7.42
N SER A 411 8.46 1.81 7.54
CA SER A 411 7.36 1.16 6.86
C SER A 411 6.87 2.00 5.69
N TYR A 412 6.25 1.32 4.74
CA TYR A 412 5.58 1.95 3.61
C TYR A 412 4.37 1.12 3.19
N LEU A 413 3.55 1.68 2.29
CA LEU A 413 2.36 1.00 1.82
C LEU A 413 2.56 0.46 0.40
N VAL A 414 2.20 -0.81 0.19
CA VAL A 414 2.10 -1.44 -1.13
C VAL A 414 0.63 -1.63 -1.45
N LYS A 415 0.13 -0.95 -2.48
CA LYS A 415 -1.29 -0.97 -2.87
C LYS A 415 -2.27 -0.77 -1.71
N GLY A 416 -1.89 0.10 -0.76
CA GLY A 416 -2.65 0.44 0.45
C GLY A 416 -2.36 -0.43 1.69
N PHE A 417 -1.61 -1.53 1.56
CA PHE A 417 -1.27 -2.41 2.69
C PHE A 417 0.10 -2.09 3.28
N ALA A 418 0.19 -2.08 4.61
CA ALA A 418 1.43 -1.79 5.31
C ALA A 418 2.44 -2.94 5.25
N VAL A 419 3.65 -2.61 4.81
CA VAL A 419 4.82 -3.49 4.81
C VAL A 419 6.01 -2.80 5.48
N HIS A 420 6.98 -3.60 5.94
CA HIS A 420 8.18 -3.10 6.60
C HIS A 420 9.43 -3.29 5.75
N ASN A 421 10.41 -2.42 5.97
CA ASN A 421 11.79 -2.66 5.56
C ASN A 421 12.73 -2.34 6.73
N CYS A 422 13.86 -3.03 6.86
CA CYS A 422 14.90 -2.53 7.73
C CYS A 422 16.30 -2.67 7.17
N GLY A 423 16.78 -1.56 6.61
CA GLY A 423 18.17 -1.42 6.19
C GLY A 423 19.16 -1.51 7.35
N ALA A 424 18.80 -0.99 8.54
CA ALA A 424 19.65 -1.10 9.72
C ALA A 424 19.79 -2.55 10.20
N ALA A 425 18.71 -3.36 10.17
CA ALA A 425 18.78 -4.78 10.49
C ALA A 425 19.61 -5.56 9.46
N ILE A 426 19.50 -5.22 8.16
CA ILE A 426 20.38 -5.80 7.12
C ILE A 426 21.85 -5.46 7.40
N ALA A 427 22.15 -4.19 7.70
CA ALA A 427 23.51 -3.75 7.96
C ALA A 427 24.11 -4.38 9.23
N THR A 428 23.35 -4.45 10.33
CA THR A 428 23.79 -5.10 11.58
C THR A 428 23.95 -6.60 11.42
N SER A 429 23.08 -7.25 10.65
CA SER A 429 23.20 -8.67 10.33
C SER A 429 24.44 -8.97 9.47
N SER A 430 24.70 -8.11 8.49
CA SER A 430 25.89 -8.17 7.63
C SER A 430 27.15 -7.98 8.46
N MET A 431 27.20 -6.95 9.30
CA MET A 431 28.35 -6.68 10.15
C MET A 431 28.60 -7.79 11.18
N VAL A 432 27.56 -8.28 11.87
CA VAL A 432 27.77 -9.33 12.88
C VAL A 432 28.36 -10.60 12.25
N THR A 433 27.96 -10.97 11.03
CA THR A 433 28.57 -12.13 10.34
C THR A 433 30.04 -11.94 10.02
N GLU A 434 30.48 -10.71 9.69
CA GLU A 434 31.91 -10.45 9.47
C GLU A 434 32.70 -10.45 10.78
N ILE A 435 32.13 -9.89 11.85
CA ILE A 435 32.79 -9.84 13.16
C ILE A 435 33.04 -11.24 13.74
N VAL A 436 32.11 -12.19 13.52
CA VAL A 436 32.14 -13.49 14.20
C VAL A 436 32.92 -14.56 13.44
N LYS A 437 33.14 -14.39 12.13
CA LYS A 437 33.94 -15.33 11.34
C LYS A 437 35.38 -15.35 11.86
N GLY A 438 35.91 -16.55 12.09
CA GLY A 438 37.25 -16.77 12.65
C GLY A 438 37.34 -16.62 14.17
N LYS A 439 36.25 -16.27 14.86
CA LYS A 439 36.22 -16.22 16.32
C LYS A 439 35.86 -17.55 16.94
N THR A 440 36.38 -17.81 18.13
CA THR A 440 35.92 -18.90 18.98
C THR A 440 34.48 -18.66 19.46
N ILE A 441 33.78 -19.71 19.88
CA ILE A 441 32.43 -19.59 20.44
C ILE A 441 32.39 -18.66 21.66
N GLU A 442 33.41 -18.71 22.53
CA GLU A 442 33.50 -17.84 23.70
C GLU A 442 33.69 -16.36 23.33
N GLU A 443 34.50 -16.08 22.32
CA GLU A 443 34.69 -14.72 21.80
C GLU A 443 33.45 -14.19 21.09
N ALA A 444 32.76 -15.06 20.34
CA ALA A 444 31.52 -14.70 19.66
C ALA A 444 30.40 -14.37 20.65
N LEU A 445 30.31 -15.07 21.79
CA LEU A 445 29.35 -14.76 22.87
C LEU A 445 29.55 -13.38 23.50
N LYS A 446 30.78 -12.85 23.47
CA LYS A 446 31.12 -11.51 24.00
C LYS A 446 30.77 -10.38 23.03
N VAL A 447 30.38 -10.68 21.78
CA VAL A 447 29.99 -9.66 20.80
C VAL A 447 28.66 -9.04 21.22
N SER A 448 28.70 -7.74 21.52
CA SER A 448 27.53 -6.96 21.96
C SER A 448 26.95 -6.10 20.84
N ASN A 449 25.72 -5.63 21.04
CA ASN A 449 25.05 -4.67 20.15
C ASN A 449 25.83 -3.37 19.95
N ARG A 450 26.59 -2.92 20.95
CA ARG A 450 27.46 -1.74 20.89
C ARG A 450 28.63 -2.01 19.96
N ALA A 451 29.30 -3.15 20.11
CA ALA A 451 30.39 -3.55 19.23
C ALA A 451 29.94 -3.62 17.75
N VAL A 452 28.74 -4.17 17.49
CA VAL A 452 28.17 -4.22 16.12
C VAL A 452 27.87 -2.81 15.61
N ALA A 453 27.28 -1.93 16.43
CA ALA A 453 26.97 -0.56 16.03
C ALA A 453 28.23 0.29 15.80
N GLU A 454 29.25 0.13 16.63
CA GLU A 454 30.55 0.82 16.53
C GLU A 454 31.33 0.34 15.30
N ALA A 455 31.34 -0.96 15.01
CA ALA A 455 31.96 -1.51 13.81
C ALA A 455 31.32 -0.93 12.53
N LEU A 456 30.02 -0.66 12.59
CA LEU A 456 29.26 0.05 11.56
C LEU A 456 29.52 1.56 11.54
N GLY A 457 30.36 2.14 12.39
CA GLY A 457 30.57 3.60 12.45
C GLY A 457 29.40 4.37 13.08
N GLY A 458 28.60 3.68 13.89
CA GLY A 458 27.44 4.24 14.60
C GLY A 458 26.11 3.97 13.91
N LEU A 459 25.05 3.93 14.72
CA LEU A 459 23.66 3.89 14.27
C LEU A 459 22.89 5.06 14.89
N PRO A 460 21.89 5.62 14.20
CA PRO A 460 20.98 6.59 14.79
C PRO A 460 20.37 6.04 16.08
N LYS A 461 20.21 6.87 17.12
CA LYS A 461 19.65 6.45 18.44
C LYS A 461 18.36 5.65 18.30
N VAL A 462 17.48 6.07 17.39
CA VAL A 462 16.17 5.45 17.14
C VAL A 462 16.30 4.03 16.55
N LYS A 463 17.47 3.66 16.02
CA LYS A 463 17.74 2.43 15.26
C LYS A 463 18.71 1.49 15.95
N MET A 464 19.17 1.83 17.15
CA MET A 464 20.04 0.97 17.97
C MET A 464 19.42 -0.39 18.29
N HIS A 465 18.09 -0.49 18.31
CA HIS A 465 17.40 -1.77 18.50
C HIS A 465 17.71 -2.81 17.39
N CYS A 466 18.17 -2.37 16.21
CA CYS A 466 18.59 -3.27 15.13
C CYS A 466 19.92 -3.98 15.43
N SER A 467 20.80 -3.39 16.26
CA SER A 467 22.03 -4.08 16.69
C SER A 467 21.77 -5.03 17.85
N VAL A 468 20.75 -4.76 18.69
CA VAL A 468 20.22 -5.72 19.68
C VAL A 468 19.75 -6.99 18.97
N LEU A 469 18.98 -6.85 17.87
CA LEU A 469 18.51 -7.99 17.09
C LEU A 469 19.67 -8.86 16.56
N ALA A 470 20.76 -8.25 16.12
CA ALA A 470 21.94 -8.97 15.63
C ALA A 470 22.68 -9.73 16.75
N GLU A 471 22.82 -9.11 17.92
CA GLU A 471 23.40 -9.74 19.11
C GLU A 471 22.56 -10.93 19.57
N GLU A 472 21.25 -10.75 19.73
CA GLU A 472 20.33 -11.81 20.17
C GLU A 472 20.29 -12.97 19.17
N ALA A 473 20.30 -12.68 17.87
CA ALA A 473 20.34 -13.71 16.83
C ALA A 473 21.65 -14.54 16.89
N LEU A 474 22.78 -13.88 17.18
CA LEU A 474 24.06 -14.57 17.38
C LEU A 474 24.04 -15.47 18.62
N LYS A 475 23.59 -14.94 19.76
CA LYS A 475 23.46 -15.72 21.01
C LYS A 475 22.55 -16.92 20.81
N SER A 476 21.39 -16.72 20.19
CA SER A 476 20.44 -17.80 19.88
C SER A 476 21.06 -18.87 18.97
N ALA A 477 21.88 -18.50 17.97
CA ALA A 477 22.56 -19.45 17.09
C ALA A 477 23.61 -20.28 17.84
N ILE A 478 24.38 -19.64 18.72
CA ILE A 478 25.39 -20.30 19.55
C ILE A 478 24.73 -21.25 20.56
N GLU A 479 23.65 -20.83 21.21
CA GLU A 479 22.89 -21.68 22.14
C GLU A 479 22.34 -22.93 21.45
N ASP A 480 21.82 -22.80 20.22
CA ASP A 480 21.36 -23.94 19.42
C ASP A 480 22.52 -24.91 19.12
N TYR A 481 23.70 -24.40 18.76
CA TYR A 481 24.91 -25.21 18.57
C TYR A 481 25.32 -25.96 19.85
N LEU A 482 25.40 -25.26 20.99
CA LEU A 482 25.79 -25.86 22.28
C LEU A 482 24.79 -26.94 22.73
N LYS A 483 23.49 -26.71 22.54
CA LYS A 483 22.44 -27.72 22.82
C LYS A 483 22.57 -28.96 21.94
N LYS A 484 22.98 -28.81 20.69
CA LYS A 484 23.23 -29.95 19.79
C LYS A 484 24.52 -30.69 20.15
N LYS A 485 25.58 -29.98 20.57
CA LYS A 485 26.84 -30.57 21.02
C LYS A 485 26.67 -31.40 22.31
N GLY A 486 25.87 -30.92 23.26
CA GLY A 486 25.58 -31.61 24.53
C GLY A 486 24.51 -32.72 24.45
N LYS A 487 23.93 -32.98 23.27
CA LYS A 487 22.99 -34.08 23.01
C LYS A 487 23.63 -35.27 22.27
N LYS A 488 24.95 -35.23 22.05
CA LYS A 488 25.71 -36.33 21.44
C LYS A 488 26.22 -37.30 22.48
#